data_AF-A0A3N5ULN3-F1
#
_entry.id   AF-A0A3N5ULN3-F1
#
_cell.length_a   1.000
_cell.length_b   1.000
_cell.length_c   1.000
_cell.angle_alpha   90.00
_cell.angle_beta   90.00
_cell.angle_gamma   90.00
#
_symmetry.space_group_name_H-M   'P 1'
#
loop_
_entity.id
_entity.type
_entity.pdbx_description
1 polymer ?
#
loop_
_entity_poly.entity_id
_entity_poly.type
_entity_poly.pdbx_seq_one_letter_code
_entity_poly.pdbx_strand_id
1 'polypeptide(L)'
;MDQTGAAAGAAELLERVLAREPPEGGVSYAALVEHQAETEAKYRNLVEQLPCVVYLAEYGPDGEWLYVSPQIEHVLGYTPKEWLEHPHPQGSFTHPDDLPR
;
A
#
# COMPACT_ATOMS: atom_id res chain seq x y z
N MET A 1 -24.43 -24.53 -1.05
CA MET A 1 -24.64 -23.07 -1.06
C MET A 1 -23.55 -22.49 -1.93
N ASP A 2 -23.95 -22.05 -3.11
CA ASP A 2 -23.06 -21.66 -4.21
C ASP A 2 -22.61 -20.20 -4.03
N GLN A 3 -21.37 -19.99 -3.56
CA GLN A 3 -20.79 -18.65 -3.39
C GLN A 3 -20.40 -17.99 -4.73
N THR A 4 -20.47 -18.74 -5.83
CA THR A 4 -19.99 -18.31 -7.15
C THR A 4 -20.89 -17.25 -7.81
N GLY A 5 -22.15 -17.13 -7.39
CA GLY A 5 -23.08 -16.11 -7.91
C GLY A 5 -22.92 -14.70 -7.31
N ALA A 6 -22.34 -14.56 -6.12
CA ALA A 6 -22.26 -13.28 -5.42
C ALA A 6 -21.17 -12.34 -6.01
N ALA A 7 -20.03 -12.89 -6.42
CA ALA A 7 -18.93 -12.13 -7.01
C ALA A 7 -19.29 -11.57 -8.41
N ALA A 8 -20.04 -12.33 -9.20
CA ALA A 8 -20.51 -11.89 -10.52
C ALA A 8 -21.44 -10.67 -10.42
N GLY A 9 -22.35 -10.67 -9.43
CA GLY A 9 -23.27 -9.54 -9.20
C GLY A 9 -22.55 -8.26 -8.74
N ALA A 10 -21.46 -8.38 -7.98
CA ALA A 10 -20.68 -7.22 -7.53
C ALA A 10 -19.95 -6.53 -8.69
N ALA A 11 -19.34 -7.30 -9.61
CA ALA A 11 -18.66 -6.76 -10.78
C ALA A 11 -19.63 -6.06 -11.74
N GLU A 12 -20.81 -6.66 -11.99
CA GLU A 12 -21.85 -6.07 -12.84
C GLU A 12 -22.41 -4.76 -12.24
N LEU A 13 -22.60 -4.71 -10.93
CA LEU A 13 -22.99 -3.48 -10.24
C LEU A 13 -21.91 -2.40 -10.34
N LEU A 14 -20.63 -2.77 -10.25
CA LEU A 14 -19.52 -1.82 -10.37
C LEU A 14 -19.47 -1.19 -11.77
N GLU A 15 -19.58 -2.00 -12.83
CA GLU A 15 -19.61 -1.48 -14.22
C GLU A 15 -20.76 -0.52 -14.44
N ARG A 16 -21.95 -0.83 -13.90
CA ARG A 16 -23.12 0.05 -14.00
C ARG A 16 -22.94 1.37 -13.26
N VAL A 17 -22.20 1.37 -12.15
CA VAL A 17 -21.87 2.59 -11.40
C VAL A 17 -20.82 3.43 -12.15
N LEU A 18 -19.82 2.80 -12.74
CA LEU A 18 -18.77 3.47 -13.51
C LEU A 18 -19.31 4.10 -14.80
N ALA A 19 -20.26 3.44 -15.48
CA ALA A 19 -20.88 3.93 -16.71
C ALA A 19 -21.93 5.05 -16.50
N ARG A 20 -22.18 5.47 -15.25
CA ARG A 20 -23.21 6.47 -14.93
C ARG A 20 -22.68 7.89 -15.17
N GLU A 21 -23.39 8.65 -16.01
CA GLU A 21 -23.20 10.08 -16.18
C GLU A 21 -23.40 10.83 -14.84
N PRO A 22 -22.50 11.74 -14.45
CA PRO A 22 -22.65 12.52 -13.23
C PRO A 22 -23.80 13.53 -13.36
N PRO A 23 -24.47 13.90 -12.25
CA PRO A 23 -25.39 15.03 -12.25
C PRO A 23 -24.67 16.32 -12.65
N GLU A 24 -25.40 17.33 -13.14
CA GLU A 24 -24.78 18.59 -13.59
C GLU A 24 -23.85 19.18 -12.51
N GLY A 25 -22.57 19.36 -12.86
CA GLY A 25 -21.51 19.84 -11.96
C GLY A 25 -20.83 18.77 -11.09
N GLY A 26 -21.19 17.50 -11.22
CA GLY A 26 -20.58 16.38 -10.50
C GLY A 26 -19.42 15.70 -11.24
N VAL A 27 -18.62 14.94 -10.51
CA VAL A 27 -17.52 14.10 -11.06
C VAL A 27 -18.04 12.68 -11.29
N SER A 28 -17.70 12.05 -12.42
CA SER A 28 -18.09 10.66 -12.69
C SER A 28 -17.29 9.68 -11.80
N TYR A 29 -17.89 8.54 -11.47
CA TYR A 29 -17.18 7.49 -10.74
C TYR A 29 -15.97 6.97 -11.51
N ALA A 30 -16.07 6.87 -12.85
CA ALA A 30 -14.94 6.51 -13.71
C ALA A 30 -13.78 7.51 -13.55
N ALA A 31 -14.04 8.81 -13.63
CA ALA A 31 -13.01 9.83 -13.47
C ALA A 31 -12.37 9.82 -12.06
N LEU A 32 -13.15 9.50 -11.02
CA LEU A 32 -12.62 9.36 -9.65
C LEU A 32 -11.68 8.15 -9.53
N VAL A 33 -12.06 7.01 -10.10
CA VAL A 33 -11.24 5.79 -10.10
C VAL A 33 -9.97 5.99 -10.94
N GLU A 34 -10.07 6.61 -12.11
CA GLU A 34 -8.91 6.97 -12.94
C GLU A 34 -7.98 7.92 -12.18
N HIS A 35 -8.52 8.97 -11.57
CA HIS A 35 -7.72 9.91 -10.79
C HIS A 35 -7.02 9.23 -9.60
N GLN A 36 -7.70 8.29 -8.93
CA GLN A 36 -7.11 7.48 -7.87
C GLN A 36 -5.97 6.62 -8.41
N ALA A 37 -6.18 5.90 -9.52
CA ALA A 37 -5.17 5.05 -10.14
C ALA A 37 -3.95 5.85 -10.62
N GLU A 38 -4.16 7.01 -11.25
CA GLU A 38 -3.07 7.92 -11.65
C GLU A 38 -2.28 8.43 -10.46
N THR A 39 -2.98 8.81 -9.40
CA THR A 39 -2.37 9.33 -8.17
C THR A 39 -1.57 8.24 -7.46
N GLU A 40 -2.12 7.04 -7.36
CA GLU A 40 -1.43 5.88 -6.81
C GLU A 40 -0.19 5.52 -7.65
N ALA A 41 -0.29 5.52 -8.98
CA ALA A 41 0.83 5.23 -9.87
C ALA A 41 1.94 6.29 -9.77
N LYS A 42 1.58 7.57 -9.58
CA LYS A 42 2.54 8.65 -9.33
C LYS A 42 3.26 8.45 -7.99
N TYR A 43 2.53 8.17 -6.91
CA TYR A 43 3.15 7.92 -5.61
C TYR A 43 4.03 6.69 -5.61
N ARG A 44 3.58 5.60 -6.24
CA ARG A 44 4.38 4.39 -6.43
C ARG A 44 5.68 4.69 -7.16
N ASN A 45 5.62 5.40 -8.30
CA ASN A 45 6.82 5.80 -9.04
C ASN A 45 7.76 6.65 -8.18
N LEU A 46 7.24 7.62 -7.43
CA LEU A 46 8.05 8.47 -6.58
C LEU A 46 8.77 7.64 -5.50
N VAL A 47 8.04 6.79 -4.77
CA VAL A 47 8.62 5.95 -3.73
C VAL A 47 9.65 4.98 -4.31
N GLU A 48 9.33 4.34 -5.45
CA GLU A 48 10.18 3.31 -6.03
C GLU A 48 11.46 3.85 -6.70
N GLN A 49 11.49 5.13 -7.08
CA GLN A 49 12.67 5.78 -7.64
C GLN A 49 13.64 6.35 -6.60
N LEU A 50 13.25 6.42 -5.33
CA LEU A 50 14.14 6.91 -4.27
C LEU A 50 15.25 5.87 -4.00
N PRO A 51 16.52 6.29 -3.87
CA PRO A 51 17.61 5.40 -3.48
C PRO A 51 17.63 5.17 -1.96
N CYS A 52 16.46 4.98 -1.35
CA CYS A 52 16.32 4.71 0.08
C CYS A 52 15.17 3.74 0.34
N VAL A 53 15.17 3.16 1.54
CA VAL A 53 14.02 2.40 2.04
C VAL A 53 12.99 3.39 2.58
N VAL A 54 11.76 3.29 2.09
CA VAL A 54 10.60 4.02 2.61
C VAL A 54 9.72 3.03 3.35
N TYR A 55 9.29 3.37 4.57
CA TYR A 55 8.43 2.50 5.36
C TYR A 55 7.32 3.28 6.06
N LEU A 56 6.25 2.57 6.39
CA LEU A 56 5.23 3.02 7.33
C LEU A 56 5.21 2.02 8.48
N ALA A 57 5.22 2.54 9.70
CA ALA A 57 5.10 1.74 10.91
C ALA A 57 4.31 2.52 11.95
N GLU A 58 3.68 1.79 12.87
CA GLU A 58 3.09 2.40 14.05
C GLU A 58 4.18 2.99 14.95
N TYR A 59 3.80 3.99 15.75
CA TYR A 59 4.74 4.63 16.67
C TYR A 59 4.96 3.78 17.92
N GLY A 60 6.22 3.61 18.30
CA GLY A 60 6.61 2.93 19.54
C GLY A 60 7.49 1.69 19.29
N PRO A 61 8.07 1.13 20.37
CA PRO A 61 8.98 -0.01 20.28
C PRO A 61 8.30 -1.30 19.79
N ASP A 62 6.99 -1.40 20.01
CA ASP A 62 6.15 -2.55 19.62
C ASP A 62 5.27 -2.24 18.41
N GLY A 63 5.53 -1.13 17.71
CA GLY A 63 4.73 -0.71 16.57
C GLY A 63 4.87 -1.66 15.38
N GLU A 64 3.74 -2.02 14.77
CA GLU A 64 3.73 -2.91 13.60
C GLU A 64 4.26 -2.19 12.35
N TRP A 65 4.95 -2.94 11.50
CA TRP A 65 5.32 -2.49 10.15
C TRP A 65 4.10 -2.63 9.24
N LEU A 66 3.67 -1.51 8.66
CA LEU A 66 2.49 -1.45 7.79
C LEU A 66 2.85 -1.51 6.31
N TYR A 67 4.04 -1.02 5.98
CA TYR A 67 4.58 -1.02 4.62
C TYR A 67 6.10 -0.87 4.66
N VAL A 68 6.77 -1.50 3.71
CA VAL A 68 8.17 -1.24 3.39
C VAL A 68 8.36 -1.31 1.87
N SER A 69 9.17 -0.40 1.33
CA SER A 69 9.42 -0.33 -0.09
C SER A 69 10.37 -1.44 -0.57
N PRO A 70 10.30 -1.87 -1.85
CA PRO A 70 11.09 -3.00 -2.38
C PRO A 70 12.61 -2.85 -2.24
N GLN A 71 13.12 -1.61 -2.10
CA GLN A 71 14.53 -1.29 -1.92
C GLN A 71 15.15 -1.97 -0.69
N ILE A 72 14.33 -2.37 0.29
CA ILE A 72 14.75 -3.14 1.46
C ILE A 72 15.54 -4.41 1.09
N GLU A 73 15.20 -5.06 -0.03
CA GLU A 73 15.91 -6.24 -0.54
C GLU A 73 17.36 -5.90 -0.91
N HIS A 74 17.56 -4.77 -1.58
CA HIS A 74 18.90 -4.35 -2.00
C HIS A 74 19.73 -3.78 -0.85
N VAL A 75 19.10 -3.13 0.12
CA VAL A 75 19.78 -2.46 1.23
C VAL A 75 20.10 -3.42 2.38
N LEU A 76 19.12 -4.24 2.80
CA LEU A 76 19.23 -5.13 3.96
C LEU A 76 19.12 -6.62 3.63
N GLY A 77 18.72 -6.99 2.41
CA GLY A 77 18.66 -8.40 1.98
C GLY A 77 17.35 -9.13 2.32
N TYR A 78 16.35 -8.43 2.85
CA TYR A 78 15.04 -9.00 3.16
C TYR A 78 14.00 -8.61 2.13
N THR A 79 13.11 -9.52 1.75
CA THR A 79 11.92 -9.16 0.96
C THR A 79 10.95 -8.32 1.80
N PRO A 80 10.11 -7.48 1.18
CA PRO A 80 9.07 -6.76 1.91
C PRO A 80 8.15 -7.70 2.71
N LYS A 81 7.85 -8.87 2.15
CA LYS A 81 7.02 -9.87 2.82
C LYS A 81 7.69 -10.40 4.09
N GLU A 82 8.95 -10.82 3.99
CA GLU A 82 9.71 -11.27 5.16
C GLU A 82 9.75 -10.17 6.22
N TRP A 83 10.08 -8.93 5.82
CA TRP A 83 10.16 -7.80 6.73
C TRP A 83 8.85 -7.53 7.48
N LEU A 84 7.70 -7.61 6.79
CA LEU A 84 6.38 -7.39 7.39
C LEU A 84 5.91 -8.57 8.25
N GLU A 85 6.33 -9.79 7.93
CA GLU A 85 6.03 -10.99 8.73
C GLU A 85 6.98 -11.15 9.93
N HIS A 86 8.09 -10.41 9.96
CA HIS A 86 9.06 -10.45 11.05
C HIS A 86 8.60 -9.62 12.25
N PRO A 87 8.40 -10.23 13.43
CA PRO A 87 8.06 -9.52 14.66
C PRO A 87 9.26 -8.82 15.30
N HIS A 88 10.35 -8.58 14.55
CA HIS A 88 11.60 -8.08 15.13
C HIS A 88 11.53 -6.55 15.33
N PRO A 89 11.64 -6.05 16.57
CA PRO A 89 11.69 -4.61 16.82
C PRO A 89 12.96 -4.01 16.19
N GLN A 90 12.92 -2.71 15.91
CA GLN A 90 14.01 -1.93 15.32
C GLN A 90 15.38 -2.21 15.97
N GLY A 91 15.38 -2.57 17.26
CA GLY A 91 16.59 -2.88 18.01
C GLY A 91 17.33 -4.17 17.62
N SER A 92 16.74 -5.07 16.83
CA SER A 92 17.44 -6.29 16.38
C SER A 92 18.47 -6.04 15.29
N PHE A 93 18.32 -4.97 14.51
CA PHE A 93 19.20 -4.61 13.38
C PHE A 93 19.79 -3.19 13.49
N THR A 94 19.35 -2.40 14.45
CA THR A 94 19.99 -1.12 14.79
C THR A 94 21.31 -1.37 15.54
N HIS A 95 22.38 -0.68 15.16
CA HIS A 95 23.64 -0.78 15.88
C HIS A 95 23.44 -0.40 17.36
N PRO A 96 24.07 -1.09 18.34
CA PRO A 96 23.83 -0.84 19.77
C PRO A 96 24.09 0.61 20.20
N ASP A 97 25.04 1.29 19.56
CA ASP A 97 25.35 2.70 19.86
C ASP A 97 24.27 3.69 19.38
N ASP A 98 23.42 3.26 18.44
CA ASP A 98 22.33 4.07 17.89
C ASP A 98 21.01 3.88 18.65
N LEU A 99 20.99 2.97 19.64
CA LEU A 99 19.84 2.80 20.53
C LEU A 99 19.77 3.95 21.53
N PRO A 100 18.55 4.43 21.87
CA PRO A 100 18.36 5.34 22.98
C PRO A 100 18.98 4.77 24.26
N ARG A 101 19.76 5.58 24.98
CA ARG A 101 20.31 5.22 26.29
C ARG A 101 19.25 5.24 27.38
#